data_AF-A0A067CHH2-F1
#
_entry.id   AF-A0A067CHH2-F1
#
_cell.length_a   1.000
_cell.length_b   1.000
_cell.length_c   1.000
_cell.angle_alpha   90.00
_cell.angle_beta   90.00
_cell.angle_gamma   90.00
#
_symmetry.space_group_name_H-M   'P 1'
#
loop_
_entity.id
_entity.type
_entity.pdbx_description
1 polymer ?
#
loop_
_entity_poly.entity_id
_entity_poly.type
_entity_poly.pdbx_seq_one_letter_code
_entity_poly.pdbx_strand_id
1 'polypeptide(L)' 'MSSSSAVKLNGRVYEVCGKLGSGGFSEVYLVEGHRHGRKKRYALKVMACVEDDQLQRALLEIQLHRRLAHPNV' A
#
# COMPACT_ATOMS: atom_id res chain seq x y z
N MET A 1 16.02 19.77 4.52
CA MET A 1 16.21 18.82 3.42
C MET A 1 15.17 17.72 3.56
N SER A 2 14.04 17.78 2.83
CA SER A 2 13.05 16.69 2.89
C SER A 2 13.56 15.51 2.08
N SER A 3 13.97 14.43 2.74
CA SER A 3 14.21 13.15 2.09
C SER A 3 12.87 12.66 1.52
N SER A 4 12.61 12.96 0.24
CA SER A 4 11.47 12.36 -0.47
C SER A 4 11.65 10.85 -0.43
N SER A 5 10.82 10.18 0.35
CA SER A 5 10.86 8.72 0.47
C SER A 5 10.07 8.13 -0.68
N ALA A 6 10.68 7.25 -1.45
CA ALA A 6 10.04 6.58 -2.58
C ALA A 6 10.08 5.07 -2.40
N VAL A 7 8.99 4.39 -2.78
CA VAL A 7 8.86 2.94 -2.72
C VAL A 7 8.89 2.37 -4.13
N LYS A 8 9.71 1.35 -4.35
CA LYS A 8 9.74 0.58 -5.60
C LYS A 8 8.87 -0.66 -5.44
N LEU A 9 7.82 -0.77 -6.24
CA LEU A 9 6.88 -1.90 -6.21
C LEU A 9 6.51 -2.31 -7.64
N ASN A 10 6.67 -3.60 -7.96
CA ASN A 10 6.35 -4.18 -9.28
C ASN A 10 6.97 -3.40 -10.46
N GLY A 11 8.25 -3.03 -10.33
CA GLY A 11 8.98 -2.28 -11.36
C GLY A 11 8.56 -0.81 -11.53
N ARG A 12 7.72 -0.27 -10.62
CA ARG A 12 7.29 1.13 -10.63
C ARG A 12 7.77 1.85 -9.36
N VAL A 13 7.97 3.16 -9.48
CA VAL A 13 8.33 4.05 -8.37
C VAL A 13 7.08 4.79 -7.92
N TYR A 14 6.87 4.87 -6.61
CA TYR A 14 5.81 5.63 -5.96
C TYR A 14 6.43 6.57 -4.93
N GLU A 15 6.13 7.86 -5.02
CA GLU A 15 6.54 8.87 -4.05
C GLU A 15 5.60 8.85 -2.85
N VAL A 16 6.14 8.84 -1.63
CA VAL A 16 5.34 8.91 -0.40
C VAL A 16 4.95 10.35 -0.14
N CYS A 17 3.66 10.64 -0.22
CA CYS A 17 3.11 11.98 -0.03
C CYS A 17 2.78 12.30 1.43
N GLY A 18 2.52 11.27 2.25
CA GLY A 18 2.20 11.43 3.67
C GLY A 18 1.50 10.21 4.26
N LYS A 19 1.26 10.23 5.58
CA LYS A 19 0.53 9.18 6.30
C LYS A 19 -0.97 9.48 6.29
N LEU A 20 -1.78 8.49 5.91
CA LEU A 20 -3.25 8.56 5.96
C LEU A 20 -3.80 8.06 7.30
N GLY A 21 -3.11 7.11 7.94
CA GLY A 21 -3.52 6.60 9.24
C GLY A 21 -2.60 5.52 9.80
N SER A 22 -2.85 5.15 11.05
CA SER A 22 -2.23 4.01 11.74
C SER A 22 -3.28 3.21 12.50
N GLY A 23 -3.09 1.90 12.54
CA GLY A 23 -3.79 1.00 13.44
C GLY A 23 -2.81 0.07 14.14
N GLY A 24 -3.32 -0.84 14.97
CA GLY A 24 -2.48 -1.76 15.74
C GLY A 24 -1.64 -2.73 14.90
N PHE A 25 -1.96 -2.91 13.62
CA PHE A 25 -1.32 -3.90 12.74
C PHE A 25 -0.70 -3.31 11.47
N SER A 26 -1.04 -2.07 11.12
CA SER A 26 -0.63 -1.50 9.85
C SER A 26 -0.58 0.02 9.87
N GLU A 27 0.26 0.57 9.02
CA GLU A 27 0.27 1.98 8.65
C GLU A 27 -0.22 2.13 7.22
N VAL A 28 -0.91 3.22 6.94
CA VAL A 28 -1.40 3.53 5.59
C VAL A 28 -0.84 4.85 5.15
N TYR A 29 -0.25 4.88 3.96
CA TYR A 29 0.38 6.06 3.37
C TYR A 29 -0.32 6.46 2.07
N LEU A 30 -0.40 7.75 1.81
CA LEU A 30 -0.74 8.27 0.49
C LEU A 30 0.53 8.23 -0.35
N VAL A 31 0.46 7.54 -1.50
CA VAL A 31 1.57 7.49 -2.45
C VAL A 31 1.12 7.93 -3.84
N GLU A 32 2.01 8.55 -4.59
CA GLU A 32 1.77 8.98 -5.96
C GLU A 32 2.69 8.22 -6.92
N GLY A 33 2.11 7.58 -7.94
CA GLY A 33 2.85 6.89 -8.99
C GLY A 33 2.40 7.33 -10.37
N HIS A 34 3.17 6.97 -11.38
CA HIS A 34 2.82 7.24 -12.78
C HIS A 34 2.22 6.00 -13.43
N ARG A 35 1.02 6.14 -14.03
CA ARG A 35 0.36 5.08 -14.79
C ARG A 35 -0.19 5.65 -16.08
N HIS A 36 0.27 5.13 -17.23
CA HIS A 36 -0.08 5.62 -18.58
C HIS A 36 0.14 7.14 -18.76
N GLY A 37 1.28 7.66 -18.30
CA GLY A 37 1.62 9.09 -18.45
C GLY A 37 0.84 10.03 -17.54
N ARG A 38 0.08 9.51 -16.57
CA ARG A 38 -0.68 10.32 -15.60
C ARG A 38 -0.27 9.99 -14.18
N LYS A 39 -0.20 11.04 -13.34
CA LYS A 39 -0.07 10.91 -11.90
C LYS A 39 -1.35 10.30 -11.35
N LYS A 40 -1.20 9.26 -10.53
CA LYS A 40 -2.31 8.63 -9.82
C LYS A 40 -1.90 8.38 -8.37
N ARG A 41 -2.81 8.70 -7.46
CA ARG A 41 -2.64 8.48 -6.03
C ARG A 41 -3.23 7.14 -5.61
N TYR A 42 -2.60 6.52 -4.63
CA TYR A 42 -2.99 5.24 -4.05
C TYR A 42 -2.81 5.29 -2.53
N ALA A 43 -3.57 4.46 -1.83
CA ALA A 43 -3.29 4.13 -0.43
C ALA A 43 -2.35 2.92 -0.39
N LEU A 44 -1.17 3.07 0.22
CA LEU A 44 -0.21 2.00 0.48
C LEU A 44 -0.38 1.54 1.93
N LYS A 45 -0.94 0.35 2.12
CA LYS A 45 -0.99 -0.32 3.43
C LYS A 45 0.33 -1.08 3.65
N VAL A 46 0.99 -0.81 4.77
CA VAL A 46 2.25 -1.44 5.19
C VAL A 46 2.00 -2.22 6.46
N MET A 47 2.38 -3.50 6.47
CA MET A 47 2.21 -4.43 7.59
C MET A 47 3.55 -5.04 7.95
N ALA A 48 3.94 -4.95 9.22
CA ALA A 48 5.07 -5.72 9.74
C ALA A 48 4.59 -7.14 10.06
N CYS A 49 5.20 -8.13 9.43
CA CYS A 49 4.94 -9.55 9.71
C CYS A 49 6.21 -10.14 10.30
N VAL A 50 6.23 -10.27 11.63
CA VAL A 50 7.32 -10.88 12.40
C VAL A 50 7.09 -12.38 12.55
N GLU A 51 5.83 -12.78 12.67
CA GLU A 51 5.41 -14.18 12.83
C GLU A 51 4.66 -14.70 11.60
N ASP A 52 4.67 -16.03 11.43
CA ASP A 52 4.05 -16.69 10.28
C ASP A 52 2.53 -16.48 10.21
N ASP A 53 1.85 -16.37 11.36
CA ASP A 53 0.40 -16.13 11.41
C ASP A 53 0.04 -14.74 10.85
N GLN A 54 0.88 -13.73 11.08
CA GLN A 54 0.73 -12.38 10.54
C GLN A 54 0.91 -12.38 9.02
N LEU A 55 1.91 -13.11 8.52
CA LEU A 55 2.12 -13.27 7.08
C LEU A 55 0.94 -13.99 6.43
N GLN A 56 0.44 -15.06 7.02
CA GLN A 56 -0.73 -15.79 6.52
C GLN A 56 -1.98 -14.90 6.48
N ARG A 57 -2.23 -14.09 7.52
CA ARG A 57 -3.33 -13.11 7.52
C ARG A 57 -3.17 -12.07 6.42
N ALA A 58 -1.96 -11.53 6.22
CA ALA A 58 -1.70 -10.56 5.16
C ALA A 58 -1.92 -11.16 3.76
N LEU A 59 -1.48 -12.40 3.53
CA LEU A 59 -1.71 -13.11 2.27
C LEU A 59 -3.20 -13.39 2.03
N LEU A 60 -3.94 -13.77 3.07
CA LEU A 60 -5.39 -13.97 2.98
C LEU A 60 -6.11 -12.65 2.66
N GLU A 61 -5.73 -11.54 3.29
CA GLU A 61 -6.30 -10.21 2.99
C GLU A 61 -6.10 -9.85 1.52
N ILE A 62 -4.90 -10.06 0.96
CA ILE A 62 -4.61 -9.84 -0.46
C ILE A 62 -5.50 -10.72 -1.35
N GLN A 63 -5.65 -12.01 -1.02
CA GLN A 63 -6.46 -12.93 -1.80
C GLN A 63 -7.94 -12.54 -1.80
N LEU A 64 -8.49 -12.16 -0.65
CA LEU A 64 -9.88 -11.72 -0.54
C LEU A 64 -10.12 -10.41 -1.29
N HIS A 65 -9.26 -9.41 -1.08
CA HIS A 65 -9.40 -8.11 -1.73
C HIS A 65 -9.35 -8.20 -3.25
N ARG A 66 -8.54 -9.12 -3.81
CA ARG A 66 -8.49 -9.38 -5.27
C ARG A 66 -9.77 -9.99 -5.84
N ARG A 67 -10.60 -10.64 -5.03
CA ARG A 67 -11.87 -11.24 -5.45
C ARG A 67 -13.03 -10.25 -5.38
N LEU A 68 -12.87 -9.16 -4.63
CA LEU A 68 -13.88 -8.12 -4.52
C LEU A 68 -13.84 -7.24 -5.76
N ALA A 69 -14.92 -7.25 -6.53
CA ALA A 69 -15.10 -6.42 -7.71
C ALA A 69 -16.50 -5.79 -7.65
N HIS A 70 -16.65 -4.77 -6.81
CA HIS A 70 -17.91 -4.10 -6.56
C HIS A 70 -17.68 -2.58 -6.40
N PRO A 71 -18.54 -1.70 -6.94
CA PRO A 71 -18.32 -0.24 -6.91
C PRO A 71 -18.24 0.37 -5.51
N ASN A 72 -18.75 -0.32 -4.49
CA ASN A 72 -18.72 0.12 -3.10
C ASN A 72 -17.61 -0.55 -2.26
N VAL A 73 -16.64 -1.19 -2.91
CA VAL A 73 -15.51 -1.88 -2.28
C VAL A 73 -14.20 -1.51 -2.96
#